data_AF-A0A321LJC6-F1
#
_entry.id   AF-A0A321LJC6-F1
#
_cell.length_a   1.000
_cell.length_b   1.000
_cell.length_c   1.000
_cell.angle_alpha   90.00
_cell.angle_beta   90.00
_cell.angle_gamma   90.00
#
_symmetry.space_group_name_H-M   'P 1'
#
loop_
_entity.id
_entity.type
_entity.pdbx_description
1 polymer ?
#
loop_
_entity_poly.entity_id
_entity_poly.type
_entity_poly.pdbx_seq_one_letter_code
_entity_poly.pdbx_strand_id
1 'polypeptide(L)'
;MFAPLMPELLPRILPVIKQQVLIKLPAMLKKSAKDRHLNALRQTLTPEVKKEHYKKLHYKLEKCDSPLPLGDSMVFFKVDARKAFKTFFEKDDTLLAAFLPISPFTILVGSLDDYGSDLSTLPLTIAHCSLEYFIASDRTAHFQDMIAEIGRDAHPLSQAQIASIVDEILQEQ
;
A
#
# COMPACT_ATOMS: atom_id res chain seq x y z
N MET A 1 34.90 -6.33 31.01
CA MET A 1 35.09 -4.90 31.38
C MET A 1 35.35 -4.15 30.09
N PHE A 2 34.31 -3.62 29.45
CA PHE A 2 34.44 -2.83 28.21
C PHE A 2 34.93 -1.43 28.59
N ALA A 3 36.03 -0.98 27.98
CA ALA A 3 36.53 0.37 28.18
C ALA A 3 35.51 1.39 27.63
N PRO A 4 35.27 2.53 28.31
CA PRO A 4 34.37 3.54 27.80
C PRO A 4 34.96 4.11 26.51
N LEU A 5 34.21 4.02 25.42
CA LEU A 5 34.49 4.77 24.19
C LEU A 5 34.67 6.24 24.56
N MET A 6 35.88 6.77 24.37
CA MET A 6 36.21 8.15 24.67
C MET A 6 35.29 9.09 23.88
N PRO A 7 34.54 10.01 24.53
CA PRO A 7 33.61 10.93 23.88
C PRO A 7 34.23 11.79 22.76
N GLU A 8 35.55 11.96 22.78
CA GLU A 8 36.29 12.76 21.81
C GLU A 8 36.47 12.09 20.44
N LEU A 9 36.35 10.76 20.38
CA LEU A 9 36.46 10.02 19.12
C LEU A 9 35.12 9.96 18.35
N LEU A 10 33.99 10.07 19.04
CA LEU A 10 32.65 10.08 18.44
C LEU A 10 32.52 11.05 17.25
N PRO A 11 32.84 12.35 17.38
CA PRO A 11 32.70 13.29 16.27
C PRO A 11 33.65 13.03 15.08
N ARG A 12 34.73 12.26 15.27
CA ARG A 12 35.65 11.86 14.20
C ARG A 12 35.20 10.60 13.46
N ILE A 13 34.50 9.70 14.15
CA ILE A 13 34.06 8.42 13.58
C ILE A 13 32.65 8.55 12.98
N LEU A 14 31.79 9.42 13.52
CA LEU A 14 30.42 9.65 13.06
C LEU A 14 30.30 10.04 11.56
N PRO A 15 31.17 10.87 10.98
CA PRO A 15 31.13 11.19 9.56
C PRO A 15 31.43 9.97 8.69
N VAL A 16 32.41 9.15 9.11
CA VAL A 16 32.83 7.93 8.40
C VAL A 16 31.73 6.86 8.47
N ILE A 17 31.11 6.69 9.64
CA ILE A 17 29.93 5.81 9.81
C ILE A 17 28.77 6.32 8.95
N LYS A 18 28.44 7.61 8.98
CA LYS A 18 27.40 8.20 8.10
C LYS A 18 27.67 7.93 6.63
N GLN A 19 28.91 8.08 6.17
CA GLN A 19 29.26 7.88 4.77
C GLN A 19 29.14 6.41 4.35
N GLN A 20 29.61 5.48 5.20
CA GLN A 20 29.50 4.04 4.92
C GLN A 20 28.04 3.54 4.98
N VAL A 21 27.25 4.06 5.92
CA VAL A 21 25.80 3.81 6.00
C VAL A 21 25.14 4.34 4.74
N LEU A 22 25.35 5.59 4.33
CA LEU A 22 24.73 6.17 3.13
C LEU A 22 25.07 5.44 1.83
N ILE A 23 26.26 4.82 1.73
CA ILE A 23 26.67 4.05 0.56
C ILE A 23 25.98 2.67 0.53
N LYS A 24 25.84 2.00 1.68
CA LYS A 24 25.27 0.65 1.77
C LYS A 24 23.75 0.65 1.92
N LEU A 25 23.18 1.72 2.46
CA LEU A 25 21.75 1.86 2.76
C LEU A 25 20.85 1.65 1.54
N PRO A 26 21.12 2.21 0.33
CA PRO A 26 20.27 1.97 -0.84
C PRO A 26 20.21 0.50 -1.25
N ALA A 27 21.35 -0.20 -1.21
CA ALA A 27 21.42 -1.62 -1.57
C ALA A 27 20.75 -2.52 -0.51
N MET A 28 20.94 -2.21 0.78
CA MET A 28 20.30 -2.92 1.89
C MET A 28 18.79 -2.67 1.93
N LEU A 29 18.33 -1.45 1.71
CA LEU A 29 16.90 -1.12 1.59
C LEU A 29 16.29 -1.85 0.40
N LYS A 30 16.96 -1.86 -0.75
CA LYS A 30 16.48 -2.59 -1.95
C LYS A 30 16.38 -4.09 -1.69
N LYS A 31 17.37 -4.69 -1.02
CA LYS A 31 17.36 -6.11 -0.66
C LYS A 31 16.25 -6.42 0.34
N SER A 32 16.15 -5.63 1.42
CA SER A 32 15.15 -5.83 2.48
C SER A 32 13.73 -5.60 1.98
N ALA A 33 13.50 -4.57 1.16
CA ALA A 33 12.22 -4.35 0.50
C ALA A 33 11.85 -5.51 -0.42
N LYS A 34 12.81 -6.03 -1.22
CA LYS A 34 12.59 -7.21 -2.06
C LYS A 34 12.27 -8.46 -1.25
N ASP A 35 13.04 -8.72 -0.19
CA ASP A 35 12.90 -9.91 0.64
C ASP A 35 11.59 -9.89 1.45
N ARG A 36 11.22 -8.73 2.01
CA ARG A 36 9.90 -8.55 2.64
C ARG A 36 8.77 -8.62 1.64
N HIS A 37 8.90 -8.04 0.45
CA HIS A 37 7.87 -8.16 -0.57
C HIS A 37 7.68 -9.62 -1.00
N LEU A 38 8.78 -10.37 -1.20
CA LEU A 38 8.73 -11.80 -1.48
C LEU A 38 8.12 -12.61 -0.33
N ASN A 39 8.42 -12.26 0.92
CA ASN A 39 7.86 -12.94 2.09
C ASN A 39 6.38 -12.60 2.30
N ALA A 40 5.99 -11.33 2.13
CA ALA A 40 4.60 -10.89 2.14
C ALA A 40 3.81 -11.56 1.01
N LEU A 41 4.38 -11.64 -0.20
CA LEU A 41 3.82 -12.42 -1.30
C LEU A 41 3.68 -13.88 -0.88
N ARG A 42 4.73 -14.56 -0.40
CA ARG A 42 4.65 -15.97 0.03
C ARG A 42 3.59 -16.22 1.11
N GLN A 43 3.45 -15.32 2.08
CA GLN A 43 2.45 -15.41 3.15
C GLN A 43 1.03 -15.10 2.65
N THR A 44 0.88 -14.19 1.69
CA THR A 44 -0.39 -13.86 1.05
C THR A 44 -0.72 -14.75 -0.16
N LEU A 45 0.20 -15.61 -0.59
CA LEU A 45 0.07 -16.58 -1.68
C LEU A 45 -0.40 -17.96 -1.20
N THR A 46 -0.82 -18.13 0.05
CA THR A 46 -1.60 -19.33 0.38
C THR A 46 -2.99 -19.13 -0.24
N PRO A 47 -3.27 -19.66 -1.45
CA PRO A 47 -4.40 -19.22 -2.26
C PRO A 47 -5.71 -19.51 -1.54
N GLU A 48 -5.70 -20.55 -0.71
CA GLU A 48 -6.89 -21.02 -0.01
C GLU A 48 -7.36 -20.05 1.07
N VAL A 49 -6.47 -19.39 1.82
CA VAL A 49 -6.89 -18.41 2.84
C VAL A 49 -7.55 -17.20 2.17
N LYS A 50 -6.97 -16.67 1.08
CA LYS A 50 -7.57 -15.58 0.31
C LYS A 50 -8.88 -15.98 -0.33
N LYS A 51 -8.96 -17.20 -0.87
CA LYS A 51 -10.17 -17.76 -1.47
C LYS A 51 -11.29 -17.84 -0.46
N GLU A 52 -11.02 -18.26 0.77
CA GLU A 52 -12.02 -18.30 1.84
C GLU A 52 -12.51 -16.89 2.24
N HIS A 53 -11.66 -15.86 2.18
CA HIS A 53 -12.11 -14.48 2.37
C HIS A 53 -13.02 -14.01 1.23
N TYR A 54 -12.63 -14.23 -0.03
CA TYR A 54 -13.43 -13.82 -1.18
C TYR A 54 -14.77 -14.57 -1.30
N LYS A 55 -14.81 -15.86 -0.94
CA LYS A 55 -16.06 -16.65 -0.93
C LYS A 55 -17.13 -16.11 0.01
N LYS A 56 -16.75 -15.36 1.04
CA LYS A 56 -17.68 -14.75 2.00
C LYS A 56 -18.31 -13.46 1.50
N LEU A 57 -17.78 -12.89 0.41
CA LEU A 57 -18.29 -11.65 -0.16
C LEU A 57 -19.50 -11.92 -1.05
N HIS A 58 -20.48 -11.05 -0.96
CA HIS A 58 -21.61 -10.98 -1.87
C HIS A 58 -21.25 -10.02 -3.01
N TYR A 59 -21.32 -10.52 -4.25
CA TYR A 59 -20.91 -9.77 -5.43
C TYR A 59 -22.09 -9.15 -6.15
N LYS A 60 -21.97 -7.87 -6.48
CA LYS A 60 -22.94 -7.13 -7.30
C LYS A 60 -22.24 -6.17 -8.24
N LEU A 61 -22.91 -5.88 -9.35
CA LEU A 61 -22.56 -4.76 -10.21
C LEU A 61 -23.33 -3.52 -9.75
N GLU A 62 -22.62 -2.43 -9.55
CA GLU A 62 -23.22 -1.15 -9.19
C GLU A 62 -22.93 -0.10 -10.25
N LYS A 63 -23.91 0.80 -10.42
CA LYS A 63 -23.77 1.99 -11.26
C LYS A 63 -23.27 3.14 -10.40
N CYS A 64 -22.31 3.87 -10.92
CA CYS A 64 -21.78 5.06 -10.27
C CYS A 64 -22.38 6.30 -10.92
N ASP A 65 -22.67 7.32 -10.12
CA ASP A 65 -23.17 8.61 -10.60
C ASP A 65 -22.05 9.46 -11.21
N SER A 66 -20.80 9.21 -10.80
CA SER A 66 -19.60 9.86 -11.31
C SER A 66 -18.72 8.88 -12.09
N PRO A 67 -17.97 9.36 -13.09
CA PRO A 67 -17.03 8.53 -13.82
C PRO A 67 -15.88 8.10 -12.89
N LEU A 68 -15.57 6.81 -12.90
CA LEU A 68 -14.45 6.21 -12.22
C LEU A 68 -13.21 6.25 -13.14
N PRO A 69 -12.05 6.68 -12.62
CA PRO A 69 -10.78 6.42 -13.28
C PRO A 69 -10.42 4.93 -13.13
N LEU A 70 -9.53 4.45 -13.99
CA LEU A 70 -8.93 3.12 -13.88
C LEU A 70 -7.48 3.27 -13.44
N GLY A 71 -7.21 2.96 -12.18
CA GLY A 71 -5.84 2.97 -11.66
C GLY A 71 -4.96 1.87 -12.27
N ASP A 72 -3.66 2.02 -12.08
CA ASP A 72 -2.68 0.94 -12.35
C ASP A 72 -2.82 -0.25 -11.39
N SER A 73 -3.49 -0.03 -10.25
CA SER A 73 -4.05 -1.08 -9.39
C SER A 73 -5.47 -1.43 -9.83
N MET A 74 -5.66 -2.63 -10.40
CA MET A 74 -6.97 -3.07 -10.92
C MET A 74 -8.02 -3.27 -9.83
N VAL A 75 -7.60 -3.69 -8.63
CA VAL A 75 -8.50 -3.98 -7.50
C VAL A 75 -8.01 -3.26 -6.27
N PHE A 76 -8.93 -2.71 -5.50
CA PHE A 76 -8.64 -2.14 -4.19
C PHE A 76 -9.62 -2.68 -3.14
N PHE A 77 -9.18 -2.68 -1.90
CA PHE A 77 -9.83 -3.36 -0.79
C PHE A 77 -10.15 -2.37 0.31
N LYS A 78 -11.33 -2.51 0.91
CA LYS A 78 -11.65 -1.90 2.19
C LYS A 78 -11.35 -2.89 3.30
N VAL A 79 -10.60 -2.45 4.30
CA VAL A 79 -10.29 -3.23 5.50
C VAL A 79 -10.70 -2.48 6.77
N ASP A 80 -10.95 -3.22 7.86
CA ASP A 80 -11.41 -2.68 9.16
C ASP A 80 -10.37 -1.79 9.89
N ALA A 81 -9.12 -1.79 9.42
CA ALA A 81 -8.08 -0.91 9.95
C ALA A 81 -8.35 0.57 9.58
N ARG A 82 -8.95 1.34 10.50
CA ARG A 82 -9.02 2.83 10.52
C ARG A 82 -8.98 3.49 9.13
N LYS A 83 -10.05 3.32 8.36
CA LYS A 83 -10.29 3.97 7.07
C LYS A 83 -9.37 3.58 5.90
N ALA A 84 -8.49 2.58 6.02
CA ALA A 84 -7.60 2.25 4.91
C ALA A 84 -8.36 1.60 3.75
N PHE A 85 -8.34 2.25 2.60
CA PHE A 85 -8.36 1.53 1.34
C PHE A 85 -6.94 1.07 1.04
N LYS A 86 -6.78 -0.14 0.51
CA LYS A 86 -5.48 -0.71 0.20
C LYS A 86 -5.50 -1.37 -1.16
N THR A 87 -4.37 -1.33 -1.85
CA THR A 87 -4.12 -2.08 -3.09
C THR A 87 -3.74 -3.55 -2.83
N PHE A 88 -3.33 -3.86 -1.60
CA PHE A 88 -3.01 -5.20 -1.13
C PHE A 88 -3.56 -5.38 0.28
N PHE A 89 -4.18 -6.53 0.57
CA PHE A 89 -4.55 -6.89 1.94
C PHE A 89 -3.64 -8.00 2.46
N GLU A 90 -3.24 -7.87 3.71
CA GLU A 90 -2.36 -8.79 4.41
C GLU A 90 -3.16 -9.87 5.16
N LYS A 91 -2.47 -10.88 5.72
CA LYS A 91 -3.11 -12.01 6.40
C LYS A 91 -3.98 -11.56 7.59
N ASP A 92 -3.54 -10.54 8.31
CA ASP A 92 -4.20 -10.06 9.53
C ASP A 92 -5.23 -8.95 9.25
N ASP A 93 -5.39 -8.56 7.98
CA ASP A 93 -6.42 -7.60 7.58
C ASP A 93 -7.81 -8.26 7.58
N THR A 94 -8.79 -7.59 8.18
CA THR A 94 -10.21 -7.97 8.05
C THR A 94 -10.79 -7.32 6.80
N LEU A 95 -11.03 -8.12 5.75
CA LEU A 95 -11.59 -7.67 4.47
C LEU A 95 -13.09 -7.38 4.61
N LEU A 96 -13.48 -6.13 4.35
CA LEU A 96 -14.88 -5.68 4.39
C LEU A 96 -15.50 -5.65 2.98
N ALA A 97 -14.73 -5.15 2.00
CA ALA A 97 -15.14 -5.09 0.61
C ALA A 97 -13.97 -5.09 -0.36
N ALA A 98 -14.21 -5.54 -1.58
CA ALA A 98 -13.31 -5.50 -2.72
C ALA A 98 -14.01 -4.79 -3.89
N PHE A 99 -13.26 -3.95 -4.59
CA PHE A 99 -13.77 -3.08 -5.65
C PHE A 99 -12.95 -3.24 -6.92
N LEU A 100 -13.64 -3.42 -8.04
CA LEU A 100 -13.04 -3.53 -9.37
C LEU A 100 -13.82 -2.65 -10.35
N PRO A 101 -13.30 -1.47 -10.73
CA PRO A 101 -13.86 -0.67 -11.81
C PRO A 101 -13.86 -1.49 -13.12
N ILE A 102 -15.03 -1.65 -13.74
CA ILE A 102 -15.17 -2.38 -15.02
C ILE A 102 -15.29 -1.39 -16.18
N SER A 103 -15.99 -0.29 -15.96
CA SER A 103 -16.16 0.80 -16.91
C SER A 103 -16.30 2.12 -16.15
N PRO A 104 -16.26 3.28 -16.85
CA PRO A 104 -16.34 4.58 -16.18
C PRO A 104 -17.55 4.71 -15.25
N PHE A 105 -18.68 4.07 -15.53
CA PHE A 105 -19.88 4.18 -14.69
C PHE A 105 -20.34 2.85 -14.10
N THR A 106 -19.47 1.83 -14.08
CA THR A 106 -19.83 0.50 -13.56
C THR A 106 -18.69 -0.10 -12.77
N ILE A 107 -19.00 -0.60 -11.58
CA ILE A 107 -18.06 -1.24 -10.68
C ILE A 107 -18.58 -2.59 -10.20
N LEU A 108 -17.68 -3.56 -10.07
CA LEU A 108 -17.94 -4.79 -9.35
C LEU A 108 -17.57 -4.58 -7.88
N VAL A 109 -18.55 -4.79 -7.01
CA VAL A 109 -18.38 -4.74 -5.56
C VAL A 109 -18.59 -6.14 -5.01
N GLY A 110 -17.59 -6.67 -4.31
CA GLY A 110 -17.75 -7.81 -3.41
C GLY A 110 -17.72 -7.29 -1.99
N SER A 111 -18.79 -7.40 -1.22
CA SER A 111 -18.84 -6.89 0.15
C SER A 111 -19.46 -7.90 1.12
N LEU A 112 -19.15 -7.77 2.41
CA LEU A 112 -19.95 -8.39 3.46
C LEU A 112 -21.33 -7.70 3.54
N ASP A 113 -22.37 -8.42 3.96
CA ASP A 113 -23.78 -7.96 3.91
C ASP A 113 -24.05 -6.67 4.69
N ASP A 114 -23.24 -6.37 5.71
CA ASP A 114 -23.34 -5.19 6.57
C ASP A 114 -22.59 -3.96 6.03
N TYR A 115 -21.85 -4.10 4.93
CA TYR A 115 -21.04 -3.01 4.39
C TYR A 115 -21.79 -2.14 3.38
N GLY A 116 -22.20 -0.94 3.82
CA GLY A 116 -22.67 0.12 2.94
C GLY A 116 -21.51 0.92 2.33
N SER A 117 -21.27 0.76 1.02
CA SER A 117 -20.30 1.58 0.29
C SER A 117 -20.89 2.92 -0.11
N ASP A 118 -20.27 4.02 0.31
CA ASP A 118 -20.42 5.31 -0.36
C ASP A 118 -19.61 5.30 -1.66
N LEU A 119 -20.29 5.13 -2.79
CA LEU A 119 -19.64 5.08 -4.10
C LEU A 119 -19.08 6.45 -4.54
N SER A 120 -19.53 7.55 -3.94
CA SER A 120 -19.14 8.90 -4.36
C SER A 120 -17.67 9.22 -4.10
N THR A 121 -17.06 8.55 -3.11
CA THR A 121 -15.65 8.74 -2.76
C THR A 121 -14.70 7.93 -3.63
N LEU A 122 -15.22 6.95 -4.38
CA LEU A 122 -14.39 5.98 -5.10
C LEU A 122 -13.45 6.58 -6.14
N PRO A 123 -13.82 7.61 -6.93
CA PRO A 123 -12.86 8.24 -7.85
C PRO A 123 -11.57 8.70 -7.16
N LEU A 124 -11.72 9.37 -6.02
CA LEU A 124 -10.58 9.85 -5.23
C LEU A 124 -9.81 8.68 -4.59
N THR A 125 -10.52 7.68 -4.08
CA THR A 125 -9.91 6.46 -3.54
C THR A 125 -9.06 5.74 -4.60
N ILE A 126 -9.55 5.65 -5.84
CA ILE A 126 -8.78 5.04 -6.94
C ILE A 126 -7.52 5.85 -7.20
N ALA A 127 -7.60 7.19 -7.20
CA ALA A 127 -6.41 8.02 -7.33
C ALA A 127 -5.41 7.78 -6.17
N HIS A 128 -5.87 7.75 -4.91
CA HIS A 128 -5.00 7.45 -3.75
C HIS A 128 -4.30 6.09 -3.88
N CYS A 129 -5.03 5.08 -4.37
CA CYS A 129 -4.53 3.73 -4.58
C CYS A 129 -3.75 3.53 -5.89
N SER A 130 -3.73 4.51 -6.80
CA SER A 130 -2.87 4.49 -7.99
C SER A 130 -1.42 4.75 -7.62
N LEU A 131 -0.47 3.98 -8.15
CA LEU A 131 0.95 4.16 -7.85
C LEU A 131 1.56 5.31 -8.65
N GLU A 132 1.38 5.30 -9.97
CA GLU A 132 2.00 6.28 -10.87
C GLU A 132 0.98 7.01 -11.74
N TYR A 133 -0.10 6.33 -12.12
CA TYR A 133 -1.11 6.91 -13.01
C TYR A 133 -2.49 6.27 -12.82
N PHE A 134 -3.49 6.90 -13.43
CA PHE A 134 -4.77 6.30 -13.77
C PHE A 134 -5.17 6.69 -15.19
N ILE A 135 -6.10 5.94 -15.77
CA ILE A 135 -6.70 6.19 -17.07
C ILE A 135 -8.14 6.64 -16.86
N ALA A 136 -8.52 7.79 -17.41
CA ALA A 136 -9.92 8.26 -17.38
C ALA A 136 -10.53 8.21 -18.77
N SER A 137 -11.86 8.11 -18.85
CA SER A 137 -12.59 8.18 -20.14
C SER A 137 -12.45 9.53 -20.82
N ASP A 138 -12.31 10.60 -20.02
CA ASP A 138 -12.34 11.98 -20.46
C ASP A 138 -11.32 12.82 -19.68
N ARG A 139 -10.88 13.92 -20.30
CA ARG A 139 -9.98 14.88 -19.66
C ARG A 139 -10.79 16.02 -19.04
N THR A 140 -11.26 15.82 -17.82
CA THR A 140 -12.01 16.83 -17.04
C THR A 140 -11.12 17.53 -16.03
N ALA A 141 -11.52 18.71 -15.54
CA ALA A 141 -10.83 19.41 -14.45
C ALA A 141 -10.78 18.54 -13.18
N HIS A 142 -11.89 17.84 -12.90
CA HIS A 142 -12.00 16.91 -11.77
C HIS A 142 -10.90 15.85 -11.74
N PHE A 143 -10.61 15.20 -12.87
CA PHE A 143 -9.51 14.23 -12.95
C PHE A 143 -8.14 14.88 -12.92
N GLN A 144 -7.99 16.10 -13.45
CA GLN A 144 -6.71 16.81 -13.37
C GLN A 144 -6.33 17.13 -11.93
N ASP A 145 -7.30 17.56 -11.12
CA ASP A 145 -7.07 17.85 -9.70
C ASP A 145 -6.65 16.60 -8.92
N MET A 146 -7.16 15.42 -9.30
CA MET A 146 -6.80 14.13 -8.70
C MET A 146 -5.37 13.66 -9.00
N ILE A 147 -4.68 14.24 -9.98
CA ILE A 147 -3.29 13.85 -10.28
C ILE A 147 -2.40 14.11 -9.06
N ALA A 148 -2.67 15.17 -8.29
CA ALA A 148 -1.94 15.50 -7.06
C ALA A 148 -2.23 14.53 -5.88
N GLU A 149 -3.18 13.62 -6.07
CA GLU A 149 -3.65 12.66 -5.07
C GLU A 149 -3.05 11.26 -5.31
N ILE A 150 -2.39 11.04 -6.46
CA ILE A 150 -1.78 9.76 -6.82
C ILE A 150 -0.73 9.33 -5.79
N GLY A 151 -0.74 8.05 -5.43
CA GLY A 151 0.29 7.39 -4.64
C GLY A 151 0.11 7.46 -3.12
N ARG A 152 -0.93 8.15 -2.60
CA ARG A 152 -1.11 8.33 -1.15
C ARG A 152 -1.25 7.02 -0.38
N ASP A 153 -2.03 6.10 -0.92
CA ASP A 153 -2.37 4.81 -0.31
C ASP A 153 -1.93 3.61 -1.18
N ALA A 154 -1.13 3.86 -2.22
CA ALA A 154 -0.70 2.85 -3.19
C ALA A 154 0.47 1.98 -2.70
N HIS A 155 1.19 2.44 -1.66
CA HIS A 155 2.40 1.77 -1.21
C HIS A 155 2.11 0.44 -0.49
N PRO A 156 2.75 -0.67 -0.91
CA PRO A 156 2.53 -1.98 -0.29
C PRO A 156 3.04 -2.09 1.16
N LEU A 157 3.91 -1.17 1.59
CA LEU A 157 4.52 -1.16 2.92
C LEU A 157 3.95 0.00 3.73
N SER A 158 3.44 -0.30 4.91
CA SER A 158 3.09 0.70 5.91
C SER A 158 4.33 1.43 6.43
N GLN A 159 4.14 2.65 6.94
CA GLN A 159 5.21 3.42 7.58
C GLN A 159 5.84 2.67 8.78
N ALA A 160 5.05 1.89 9.51
CA ALA A 160 5.55 1.05 10.60
C ALA A 160 6.46 -0.09 10.07
N GLN A 161 6.09 -0.70 8.94
CA GLN A 161 6.96 -1.68 8.29
C GLN A 161 8.23 -1.02 7.78
N ILE A 162 8.16 0.17 7.17
CA ILE A 162 9.34 0.92 6.73
C ILE A 162 10.25 1.22 7.92
N ALA A 163 9.70 1.73 9.04
CA ALA A 163 10.47 2.01 10.26
C ALA A 163 11.16 0.75 10.79
N SER A 164 10.43 -0.37 10.85
CA SER A 164 11.00 -1.66 11.27
C SER A 164 12.12 -2.16 10.33
N ILE A 165 12.02 -1.95 9.01
CA ILE A 165 13.14 -2.26 8.08
C ILE A 165 14.36 -1.41 8.43
N VAL A 166 14.14 -0.12 8.69
CA VAL A 166 15.22 0.81 9.04
C VAL A 166 15.89 0.38 10.35
N ASP A 167 15.11 0.02 11.36
CA ASP A 167 15.63 -0.43 12.66
C ASP A 167 16.44 -1.74 12.53
N GLU A 168 15.96 -2.71 11.74
CA GLU A 168 16.71 -3.95 11.45
C GLU A 168 18.07 -3.65 10.80
N ILE A 169 18.10 -2.77 9.80
CA ILE A 169 19.35 -2.37 9.13
C ILE A 169 20.33 -1.70 10.10
N LEU A 170 19.82 -0.95 11.08
CA LEU A 170 20.65 -0.27 12.09
C LEU A 170 21.17 -1.24 13.16
N GLN A 171 20.49 -2.35 13.41
CA GLN A 171 20.90 -3.38 14.38
C GLN A 171 21.83 -4.47 13.79
N GLU A 172 21.85 -4.63 12.46
CA GLU A 172 22.78 -5.53 11.75
C GLU A 172 24.21 -4.94 11.57
N GLN A 173 24.52 -3.79 12.19
CA GLN A 173 25.86 -3.16 12.18
C GLN A 173 26.65 -3.35 13.48
#